data_AF-A0A7L4QKB4-F1
#
_entry.id   AF-A0A7L4QKB4-F1
#
_cell.length_a   1.000
_cell.length_b   1.000
_cell.length_c   1.000
_cell.angle_alpha   90.00
_cell.angle_beta   90.00
_cell.angle_gamma   90.00
#
_symmetry.space_group_name_H-M   'P 1'
#
loop_
_entity.id
_entity.type
_entity.pdbx_description
1 polymer ?
#
loop_
_entity_poly.entity_id
_entity_poly.type
_entity_poly.pdbx_seq_one_letter_code
_entity_poly.pdbx_strand_id
1 'polypeptide(L)'
;MKAVCLLSSGIDSPVAAYLMASRGAEILLLHMDNFGSSDHRILEIVKDLADVLRKVTETSMPLYTAPYFRMQQRIRERCGSSFQCVLCKRYMLRTARDFALREGAEAIITGDSLGQVASQTLQNILVEQRGLEFPVLRPLIGLDKLEIEAVGRDVGTYEQSIRKTPSCPFVPQKPQTSAEIRAINREESNLDPQGTLESLLNGIEKVNP
;
A
#
# COMPACT_ATOMS: atom_id res chain seq x y z
N MET A 1 7.20 5.84 -18.45
CA MET A 1 7.14 4.69 -17.53
C MET A 1 6.04 4.97 -16.54
N LYS A 2 4.96 4.18 -16.52
CA LYS A 2 3.80 4.39 -15.64
C LYS A 2 3.78 3.36 -14.52
N ALA A 3 3.49 3.79 -13.29
CA ALA A 3 3.47 2.92 -12.12
C ALA A 3 2.29 3.26 -11.19
N VAL A 4 1.81 2.24 -10.46
CA VAL A 4 0.81 2.40 -9.40
C VAL A 4 1.52 2.54 -8.07
N CYS A 5 1.38 3.66 -7.37
CA CYS A 5 1.90 3.83 -6.02
C CYS A 5 0.81 3.55 -4.98
N LEU A 6 1.11 2.62 -4.06
CA LEU A 6 0.27 2.36 -2.89
C LEU A 6 0.41 3.53 -1.89
N LEU A 7 -0.57 4.43 -1.90
CA LEU A 7 -0.59 5.62 -1.04
C LEU A 7 -1.38 5.35 0.25
N SER A 8 -0.74 5.60 1.39
CA SER A 8 -1.34 5.57 2.72
C SER A 8 -1.32 6.97 3.35
N SER A 9 -1.98 7.13 4.50
CA SER A 9 -1.90 8.36 5.30
C SER A 9 -0.59 8.52 6.07
N GLY A 10 0.35 7.55 5.97
CA GLY A 10 1.63 7.59 6.66
C GLY A 10 2.68 8.47 5.95
N ILE A 11 3.89 8.49 6.49
CA ILE A 11 5.02 9.31 6.00
C ILE A 11 5.67 8.67 4.77
N ASP A 12 5.85 7.36 4.80
CA ASP A 12 6.74 6.67 3.86
C ASP A 12 6.18 6.62 2.42
N SER A 13 4.90 6.28 2.25
CA SER A 13 4.31 6.17 0.91
C SER A 13 4.30 7.46 0.07
N PRO A 14 3.98 8.66 0.58
CA PRO A 14 4.12 9.88 -0.20
C PRO A 14 5.58 10.20 -0.54
N VAL A 15 6.54 9.94 0.35
CA VAL A 15 7.97 10.10 0.05
C VAL A 15 8.38 9.16 -1.09
N ALA A 16 7.95 7.90 -1.06
CA ALA A 16 8.20 6.95 -2.14
C ALA A 16 7.61 7.40 -3.48
N ALA A 17 6.38 7.93 -3.48
CA ALA A 17 5.76 8.51 -4.68
C ALA A 17 6.60 9.68 -5.22
N TYR A 18 6.98 10.62 -4.36
CA TYR A 18 7.80 11.77 -4.74
C TYR A 18 9.14 11.36 -5.37
N LEU A 19 9.87 10.42 -4.75
CA LEU A 19 11.16 9.98 -5.26
C LEU A 19 11.05 9.36 -6.66
N MET A 20 9.99 8.57 -6.91
CA MET A 20 9.77 7.95 -8.22
C MET A 20 9.31 8.96 -9.27
N ALA A 21 8.43 9.90 -8.91
CA ALA A 21 8.01 10.98 -9.81
C ALA A 21 9.20 11.86 -10.21
N SER A 22 10.11 12.15 -9.27
CA SER A 22 11.35 12.89 -9.49
C SER A 22 12.36 12.18 -10.40
N ARG A 23 12.11 10.92 -10.75
CA ARG A 23 12.86 10.14 -11.78
C ARG A 23 12.10 10.02 -13.10
N GLY A 24 10.99 10.73 -13.26
CA GLY A 24 10.17 10.75 -14.48
C GLY A 24 9.14 9.63 -14.58
N ALA A 25 8.81 8.94 -13.46
CA ALA A 25 7.71 7.99 -13.45
C ALA A 25 6.35 8.72 -13.46
N GLU A 26 5.44 8.31 -14.34
CA GLU A 26 4.04 8.70 -14.27
C GLU A 26 3.34 7.87 -13.18
N ILE A 27 2.71 8.52 -12.20
CA ILE A 27 2.19 7.85 -11.01
C ILE A 27 0.66 7.87 -10.97
N LEU A 28 0.07 6.68 -10.84
CA LEU A 28 -1.30 6.49 -10.38
C LEU A 28 -1.27 6.21 -8.88
N LEU A 29 -1.95 7.04 -8.08
CA LEU A 29 -2.03 6.83 -6.64
C LEU A 29 -3.20 5.89 -6.34
N LEU A 30 -2.94 4.80 -5.63
CA LEU A 30 -3.96 3.84 -5.20
C LEU A 30 -3.97 3.75 -3.68
N HIS A 31 -5.06 4.22 -3.07
CA HIS A 31 -5.30 4.09 -1.64
C HIS A 31 -6.11 2.83 -1.32
N MET A 32 -5.58 1.99 -0.44
CA MET A 32 -6.28 0.83 0.08
C MET A 32 -7.06 1.24 1.33
N ASP A 33 -8.37 1.43 1.22
CA ASP A 33 -9.21 1.84 2.34
C ASP A 33 -9.41 0.68 3.32
N ASN A 34 -8.60 0.69 4.38
CA ASN A 34 -8.57 -0.30 5.45
C ASN A 34 -9.52 0.01 6.62
N PHE A 35 -10.32 1.09 6.54
CA PHE A 35 -11.20 1.54 7.62
C PHE A 35 -12.67 1.57 7.19
N GLY A 36 -12.90 1.48 5.88
CA GLY A 36 -14.22 1.63 5.27
C GLY A 36 -14.67 3.08 5.30
N SER A 37 -15.90 3.31 4.82
CA SER A 37 -16.54 4.63 4.79
C SER A 37 -16.81 5.27 6.16
N SER A 38 -16.33 4.66 7.25
CA SER A 38 -16.56 5.11 8.62
C SER A 38 -15.59 6.22 9.06
N ASP A 39 -14.40 6.32 8.45
CA ASP A 39 -13.41 7.36 8.82
C ASP A 39 -12.96 8.17 7.60
N HIS A 40 -13.80 9.13 7.21
CA HIS A 40 -13.55 10.07 6.11
C HIS A 40 -12.22 10.83 6.29
N ARG A 41 -11.72 10.99 7.52
CA ARG A 41 -10.50 11.76 7.80
C ARG A 41 -9.26 11.16 7.13
N ILE A 42 -9.20 9.83 7.01
CA ILE A 42 -8.06 9.16 6.38
C ILE A 42 -8.03 9.47 4.89
N LEU A 43 -9.19 9.38 4.22
CA LEU A 43 -9.29 9.72 2.82
C LEU A 43 -8.96 11.20 2.57
N GLU A 44 -9.40 12.11 3.44
CA GLU A 44 -9.04 13.53 3.34
C GLU A 44 -7.52 13.74 3.47
N ILE A 45 -6.84 13.10 4.43
CA ILE A 45 -5.37 13.17 4.53
C ILE A 45 -4.70 12.64 3.25
N VAL A 46 -5.22 11.55 2.69
CA VAL A 46 -4.69 10.97 1.45
C VAL A 46 -4.90 11.90 0.25
N LYS A 47 -6.03 12.61 0.17
CA LYS A 47 -6.26 13.65 -0.83
C LYS A 47 -5.30 14.82 -0.66
N ASP A 48 -5.15 15.32 0.57
CA ASP A 48 -4.21 16.40 0.89
C ASP A 48 -2.78 16.02 0.50
N LEU A 49 -2.36 14.78 0.79
CA LEU A 49 -1.06 14.23 0.37
C LEU A 49 -0.92 14.17 -1.16
N ALA A 50 -1.96 13.72 -1.87
CA ALA A 50 -1.97 13.69 -3.32
C ALA A 50 -1.84 15.10 -3.92
N ASP A 51 -2.48 16.10 -3.32
CA ASP A 51 -2.39 17.51 -3.76
C ASP A 51 -0.99 18.10 -3.51
N VAL A 52 -0.39 17.83 -2.35
CA VAL A 52 1.01 18.20 -2.08
C VAL A 52 1.93 17.59 -3.13
N LEU A 53 1.78 16.29 -3.43
CA LEU A 53 2.59 15.59 -4.42
C LEU A 53 2.44 16.18 -5.82
N ARG A 54 1.20 16.44 -6.27
CA ARG A 54 0.93 17.09 -7.57
C ARG A 54 1.60 18.45 -7.65
N LYS A 55 1.52 19.24 -6.58
CA LYS A 55 2.10 20.59 -6.52
C LYS A 55 3.63 20.55 -6.56
N VAL A 56 4.27 19.74 -5.73
CA VAL A 56 5.74 19.71 -5.59
C VAL A 56 6.43 19.05 -6.78
N THR A 57 5.74 18.13 -7.47
CA THR A 57 6.29 17.46 -8.67
C THR A 57 5.87 18.12 -9.98
N GLU A 58 4.90 19.03 -9.95
CA GLU A 58 4.28 19.63 -11.13
C GLU A 58 3.72 18.59 -12.12
N THR A 59 3.22 17.45 -11.60
CA THR A 59 2.66 16.35 -12.41
C THR A 59 1.23 16.02 -12.02
N SER A 60 0.47 15.49 -13.00
CA SER A 60 -0.82 14.87 -12.72
C SER A 60 -0.60 13.52 -12.04
N MET A 61 -1.21 13.34 -10.87
CA MET A 61 -1.24 12.06 -10.16
C MET A 61 -2.69 11.70 -9.82
N PRO A 62 -3.42 11.02 -10.72
CA PRO A 62 -4.78 10.57 -10.44
C PRO A 62 -4.83 9.70 -9.18
N LEU A 63 -5.79 9.99 -8.30
CA LEU A 63 -6.01 9.23 -7.06
C LEU A 63 -7.19 8.28 -7.23
N TYR A 64 -7.01 7.04 -6.78
CA TYR A 64 -8.00 5.99 -6.75
C TYR A 64 -8.10 5.39 -5.35
N THR A 65 -9.27 4.84 -5.02
CA THR A 65 -9.52 4.14 -3.76
C THR A 65 -10.03 2.73 -4.02
N ALA A 66 -9.50 1.75 -3.30
CA ALA A 66 -9.98 0.37 -3.29
C ALA A 66 -10.67 0.06 -1.95
N PRO A 67 -11.87 -0.57 -1.93
CA PRO A 67 -12.63 -0.88 -0.73
C PRO A 67 -12.04 -2.10 0.01
N TYR A 68 -10.94 -1.87 0.74
CA TYR A 68 -10.10 -2.93 1.26
C TYR A 68 -10.52 -3.47 2.64
N PHE A 69 -11.39 -2.76 3.36
CA PHE A 69 -11.84 -3.11 4.70
C PHE A 69 -12.43 -4.53 4.79
N ARG A 70 -13.29 -4.91 3.83
CA ARG A 70 -13.90 -6.25 3.79
C ARG A 70 -12.86 -7.35 3.60
N MET A 71 -11.80 -7.08 2.84
CA MET A 71 -10.70 -8.02 2.68
C MET A 71 -10.01 -8.28 4.03
N GLN A 72 -9.74 -7.23 4.80
CA GLN A 72 -9.13 -7.36 6.12
C GLN A 72 -10.00 -8.15 7.10
N GLN A 73 -11.32 -7.90 7.11
CA GLN A 73 -12.28 -8.67 7.90
C GLN A 73 -12.24 -10.15 7.53
N ARG A 74 -12.23 -10.46 6.22
CA ARG A 74 -12.19 -11.83 5.71
C ARG A 74 -10.91 -12.56 6.13
N ILE A 75 -9.75 -11.90 6.07
CA ILE A 75 -8.49 -12.47 6.58
C ILE A 75 -8.62 -12.78 8.07
N ARG A 76 -9.12 -11.82 8.86
CA ARG A 76 -9.25 -11.97 10.32
C ARG A 76 -10.18 -13.12 10.72
N GLU A 77 -11.24 -13.33 9.95
CA GLU A 77 -12.26 -14.35 10.23
C GLU A 77 -11.84 -15.75 9.77
N ARG A 78 -10.98 -15.86 8.75
CA ARG A 78 -10.72 -17.13 8.05
C ARG A 78 -9.28 -17.61 8.11
N CYS A 79 -8.36 -16.79 8.61
CA CYS A 79 -6.94 -17.10 8.65
C CYS A 79 -6.36 -16.97 10.06
N GLY A 80 -5.22 -17.60 10.28
CA GLY A 80 -4.44 -17.41 11.51
C GLY A 80 -4.08 -15.94 11.73
N SER A 81 -4.35 -15.41 12.93
CA SER A 81 -4.19 -13.98 13.24
C SER A 81 -2.76 -13.45 13.03
N SER A 82 -1.75 -14.29 13.23
CA SER A 82 -0.35 -13.93 12.99
C SER A 82 -0.03 -13.66 11.51
N PHE A 83 -0.81 -14.21 10.57
CA PHE A 83 -0.64 -14.03 9.13
C PHE A 83 -1.35 -12.77 8.59
N GLN A 84 -2.13 -12.07 9.41
CA GLN A 84 -2.96 -10.94 8.99
C GLN A 84 -2.19 -9.90 8.17
N CYS A 85 -1.02 -9.45 8.65
CA CYS A 85 -0.23 -8.41 7.96
C CYS A 85 0.36 -8.90 6.64
N VAL A 86 0.86 -10.14 6.59
CA VAL A 86 1.48 -10.71 5.37
C VAL A 86 0.41 -10.96 4.30
N LEU A 87 -0.74 -11.52 4.67
CA LEU A 87 -1.87 -11.71 3.75
C LEU A 87 -2.44 -10.37 3.28
N CYS A 88 -2.57 -9.40 4.19
CA CYS A 88 -2.96 -8.03 3.85
C CYS A 88 -2.05 -7.46 2.77
N LYS A 89 -0.73 -7.46 2.96
CA LYS A 89 0.22 -6.87 2.02
C LYS A 89 0.25 -7.64 0.69
N ARG A 90 0.18 -8.97 0.74
CA ARG A 90 0.13 -9.83 -0.45
C ARG A 90 -1.07 -9.53 -1.34
N TYR A 91 -2.27 -9.35 -0.78
CA TYR A 91 -3.44 -8.97 -1.56
C TYR A 91 -3.39 -7.51 -2.02
N MET A 92 -2.78 -6.59 -1.26
CA MET A 92 -2.58 -5.20 -1.73
C MET A 92 -1.72 -5.18 -2.99
N LEU A 93 -0.63 -5.96 -3.02
CA LEU A 93 0.24 -6.06 -4.20
C LEU A 93 -0.49 -6.69 -5.39
N ARG A 94 -1.28 -7.75 -5.18
CA ARG A 94 -2.05 -8.38 -6.26
C ARG A 94 -3.14 -7.46 -6.82
N THR A 95 -3.90 -6.79 -5.96
CA THR A 95 -4.89 -5.79 -6.39
C THR A 95 -4.23 -4.63 -7.13
N ALA A 96 -3.08 -4.14 -6.64
CA ALA A 96 -2.34 -3.09 -7.32
C ALA A 96 -1.78 -3.52 -8.67
N ARG A 97 -1.33 -4.78 -8.82
CA ARG A 97 -0.91 -5.35 -10.09
C ARG A 97 -2.08 -5.39 -11.07
N ASP A 98 -3.21 -5.94 -10.67
CA ASP A 98 -4.36 -6.09 -11.57
C ASP A 98 -4.91 -4.73 -11.99
N PHE A 99 -4.90 -3.75 -11.07
CA PHE A 99 -5.17 -2.36 -11.38
C PHE A 99 -4.11 -1.75 -12.32
N ALA A 100 -2.82 -2.00 -12.07
CA ALA A 100 -1.74 -1.51 -12.94
C ALA A 100 -1.92 -2.02 -14.37
N LEU A 101 -2.19 -3.32 -14.55
CA LEU A 101 -2.45 -3.91 -15.86
C LEU A 101 -3.66 -3.25 -16.55
N ARG A 102 -4.74 -2.97 -15.80
CA ARG A 102 -5.93 -2.29 -16.34
C ARG A 102 -5.63 -0.88 -16.85
N GLU A 103 -4.75 -0.14 -16.17
CA GLU A 103 -4.42 1.25 -16.51
C GLU A 103 -3.17 1.39 -17.39
N GLY A 104 -2.58 0.27 -17.84
CA GLY A 104 -1.36 0.24 -18.65
C GLY A 104 -0.11 0.70 -17.90
N ALA A 105 -0.05 0.47 -16.58
CA ALA A 105 1.13 0.66 -15.75
C ALA A 105 1.97 -0.63 -15.68
N GLU A 106 3.26 -0.49 -15.44
CA GLU A 106 4.26 -1.57 -15.57
C GLU A 106 4.94 -1.92 -14.24
N ALA A 107 4.64 -1.17 -13.17
CA ALA A 107 5.23 -1.39 -11.85
C ALA A 107 4.31 -0.95 -10.72
N ILE A 108 4.55 -1.51 -9.53
CA ILE A 108 3.98 -1.05 -8.26
C ILE A 108 5.07 -0.30 -7.48
N ILE A 109 4.72 0.80 -6.83
CA ILE A 109 5.58 1.54 -5.90
C ILE A 109 5.03 1.36 -4.49
N THR A 110 5.90 1.09 -3.53
CA THR A 110 5.55 1.01 -2.11
C THR A 110 6.54 1.81 -1.27
N GLY A 111 6.06 2.37 -0.16
CA GLY A 111 6.90 3.00 0.86
C GLY A 111 7.54 2.00 1.84
N ASP A 112 7.90 0.80 1.39
CA ASP A 112 8.54 -0.17 2.28
C ASP A 112 9.99 0.19 2.57
N SER A 113 10.36 0.21 3.85
CA SER A 113 11.73 0.34 4.37
C SER A 113 12.14 -0.96 5.07
N LEU A 114 13.42 -1.34 5.03
CA LEU A 114 13.86 -2.65 5.53
C LEU A 114 13.83 -2.70 7.07
N GLY A 115 13.09 -3.66 7.63
CA GLY A 115 13.12 -3.93 9.08
C GLY A 115 12.36 -2.93 9.96
N GLN A 116 11.64 -1.96 9.40
CA GLN A 116 10.89 -0.97 10.18
C GLN A 116 9.62 -1.56 10.82
N VAL A 117 8.91 -2.47 10.13
CA VAL A 117 7.79 -3.24 10.68
C VAL A 117 7.91 -4.73 10.40
N ALA A 118 7.14 -5.56 11.12
CA ALA A 118 7.19 -7.02 11.02
C ALA A 118 6.98 -7.56 9.60
N SER A 119 6.16 -6.90 8.77
CA SER A 119 5.96 -7.30 7.36
C SER A 119 7.16 -6.99 6.45
N GLN A 120 8.11 -6.17 6.88
CA GLN A 120 9.23 -5.71 6.07
C GLN A 120 10.55 -6.44 6.38
N THR A 121 10.46 -7.69 6.83
CA THR A 121 11.63 -8.60 6.87
C THR A 121 11.89 -9.15 5.47
N LEU A 122 13.14 -9.57 5.19
CA LEU A 122 13.48 -10.20 3.90
C LEU A 122 12.58 -11.39 3.57
N GLN A 123 12.26 -12.20 4.58
CA GLN A 123 11.40 -13.36 4.42
C GLN A 123 9.96 -12.97 4.06
N ASN A 124 9.39 -11.97 4.72
CA ASN A 124 8.03 -11.52 4.42
C ASN A 124 7.97 -10.80 3.06
N ILE A 125 8.96 -9.97 2.71
CA ILE A 125 9.09 -9.35 1.38
C ILE A 125 9.07 -10.42 0.27
N LEU A 126 9.84 -11.50 0.44
CA LEU A 126 9.89 -12.61 -0.51
C LEU A 126 8.51 -13.30 -0.62
N VAL A 127 7.87 -13.58 0.51
CA VAL A 127 6.59 -14.28 0.57
C VAL A 127 5.47 -13.45 -0.04
N GLU A 128 5.40 -12.15 0.25
CA GLU A 128 4.39 -11.24 -0.29
C GLU A 128 4.46 -11.15 -1.82
N GLN A 129 5.67 -11.14 -2.40
CA GLN A 129 5.87 -11.05 -3.85
C GLN A 129 5.80 -12.40 -4.60
N ARG A 130 5.78 -13.53 -3.91
CA ARG A 130 5.82 -14.84 -4.57
C ARG A 130 4.61 -15.02 -5.52
N GLY A 131 4.88 -15.28 -6.81
CA GLY A 131 3.83 -15.46 -7.82
C GLY A 131 3.15 -14.15 -8.24
N LEU A 132 3.70 -12.99 -7.87
CA LEU A 132 3.20 -11.70 -8.34
C LEU A 132 3.59 -11.45 -9.80
N GLU A 133 4.82 -11.85 -10.18
CA GLU A 133 5.41 -11.70 -11.53
C GLU A 133 5.29 -10.26 -12.07
N PHE A 134 5.45 -9.28 -11.19
CA PHE A 134 5.31 -7.86 -11.51
C PHE A 134 6.33 -7.04 -10.74
N PRO A 135 6.95 -6.00 -11.35
CA PRO A 135 7.92 -5.15 -10.67
C PRO A 135 7.32 -4.44 -9.44
N VAL A 136 8.01 -4.52 -8.31
CA VAL A 136 7.68 -3.77 -7.09
C VAL A 136 8.89 -2.92 -6.70
N LEU A 137 8.76 -1.62 -6.86
CA LEU A 137 9.77 -0.62 -6.56
C LEU A 137 9.64 -0.17 -5.10
N ARG A 138 10.78 -0.20 -4.38
CA ARG A 138 10.88 0.16 -2.96
C ARG A 138 11.97 1.23 -2.77
N PRO A 139 11.71 2.48 -3.16
CA PRO A 139 12.73 3.53 -3.14
C PRO A 139 13.27 3.82 -1.73
N LEU A 140 12.55 3.41 -0.67
CA LEU A 140 12.95 3.64 0.73
C LEU A 140 13.64 2.44 1.38
N ILE A 141 13.88 1.34 0.65
CA ILE A 141 14.31 0.08 1.25
C ILE A 141 15.63 0.18 2.03
N GLY A 142 16.51 1.12 1.64
CA GLY A 142 17.81 1.36 2.26
C GLY A 142 17.91 2.63 3.09
N LEU A 143 16.80 3.35 3.31
CA LEU A 143 16.78 4.58 4.11
C LEU A 143 16.31 4.29 5.54
N ASP A 144 16.86 5.03 6.50
CA ASP A 144 16.35 5.04 7.85
C ASP A 144 15.14 5.99 8.01
N LYS A 145 14.50 5.92 9.18
CA LYS A 145 13.31 6.71 9.47
C LYS A 145 13.57 8.22 9.44
N LEU A 146 14.71 8.68 9.97
CA LEU A 146 15.03 10.11 10.04
C LEU A 146 15.28 10.66 8.64
N GLU A 147 15.94 9.88 7.77
CA GLU A 147 16.12 10.22 6.36
C GLU A 147 14.78 10.34 5.63
N ILE A 148 13.87 9.37 5.81
CA ILE A 148 12.53 9.41 5.22
C ILE A 148 11.75 10.64 5.71
N GLU A 149 11.76 10.91 7.02
CA GLU A 149 11.08 12.08 7.56
C GLU A 149 11.70 13.40 7.09
N ALA A 150 13.02 13.46 6.90
CA ALA A 150 13.70 14.64 6.36
C ALA A 150 13.22 14.95 4.94
N VAL A 151 13.15 13.95 4.06
CA VAL A 151 12.57 14.11 2.72
C VAL A 151 11.10 14.54 2.82
N GLY A 152 10.32 13.89 3.70
CA GLY A 152 8.91 14.24 3.89
C GLY A 152 8.68 15.70 4.30
N ARG A 153 9.58 16.28 5.09
CA ARG A 153 9.55 17.70 5.49
C ARG A 153 9.96 18.62 4.32
N ASP A 154 11.01 18.25 3.61
CA ASP A 154 11.49 19.00 2.44
C ASP A 154 10.42 19.14 1.36
N VAL A 155 9.64 18.07 1.13
CA VAL A 155 8.58 18.05 0.11
C VAL A 155 7.20 18.45 0.63
N GLY A 156 7.08 18.75 1.94
CA GLY A 156 5.84 19.22 2.58
C GLY A 156 4.75 18.16 2.79
N THR A 157 5.07 16.87 2.69
CA THR A 157 4.11 15.78 2.96
C THR A 157 4.03 15.42 4.44
N TYR A 158 5.08 15.74 5.20
CA TYR A 158 5.22 15.35 6.61
C TYR A 158 4.06 15.85 7.48
N GLU A 159 3.68 17.12 7.34
CA GLU A 159 2.65 17.78 8.15
C GLU A 159 1.29 17.09 8.00
N GLN A 160 0.96 16.62 6.80
CA GLN A 160 -0.27 15.87 6.56
C GLN A 160 -0.17 14.45 7.14
N SER A 161 0.97 13.78 6.95
CA SER A 161 1.20 12.41 7.40
C SER A 161 1.22 12.23 8.92
N ILE A 162 1.52 13.27 9.69
CA ILE A 162 1.54 13.21 11.17
C ILE A 162 0.18 13.54 11.82
N ARG A 163 -0.84 13.90 11.03
CA ARG A 163 -2.19 14.14 11.54
C ARG A 163 -2.70 12.90 12.26
N LYS A 164 -3.39 13.09 13.38
CA LYS A 164 -3.84 11.98 14.23
C LYS A 164 -4.90 11.14 13.50
N THR A 165 -4.52 9.91 13.13
CA THR A 165 -5.41 8.87 12.59
C THR A 165 -5.54 7.71 13.57
N PRO A 166 -6.63 6.93 13.54
CA PRO A 166 -6.66 5.65 14.22
C PRO A 166 -5.57 4.73 13.65
N SER A 167 -5.03 3.84 14.49
CA SER A 167 -4.19 2.75 14.01
C SER A 167 -5.03 1.74 13.23
N CYS A 168 -4.40 1.00 12.31
CA CYS A 168 -5.07 -0.07 11.59
C CYS A 168 -5.64 -1.09 12.59
N PRO A 169 -6.96 -1.34 12.61
CA PRO A 169 -7.61 -2.17 13.63
C PRO A 169 -7.35 -3.67 13.44
N PHE A 170 -6.61 -4.04 12.39
CA PHE A 170 -6.30 -5.42 12.04
C PHE A 170 -4.88 -5.82 12.44
N VAL A 171 -4.06 -4.93 12.99
CA VAL A 171 -2.71 -5.32 13.42
C VAL A 171 -2.80 -6.33 14.58
N PRO A 172 -2.26 -7.56 14.44
CA PRO A 172 -2.32 -8.57 15.49
C PRO A 172 -1.31 -8.26 16.61
N GLN A 173 -1.54 -8.83 17.80
CA GLN A 173 -0.58 -8.69 18.93
C GLN A 173 0.80 -9.30 18.64
N LYS A 174 0.84 -10.39 17.87
CA LYS A 174 2.06 -11.11 17.50
C LYS A 174 2.08 -11.36 15.99
N PRO A 175 2.46 -10.34 15.18
CA PRO A 175 2.56 -10.51 13.74
C PRO A 175 3.69 -11.48 13.39
N GLN A 176 3.49 -12.28 12.35
CA GLN A 176 4.52 -13.18 11.83
C GLN A 176 5.65 -12.37 11.18
N THR A 177 6.88 -12.53 11.66
CA THR A 177 8.08 -11.86 11.11
C THR A 177 8.83 -12.73 10.10
N SER A 178 8.52 -14.03 10.03
CA SER A 178 9.14 -14.98 9.10
C SER A 178 8.09 -15.95 8.59
N ALA A 179 7.25 -15.52 7.65
CA ALA A 179 6.24 -16.38 7.06
C ALA A 179 6.85 -17.43 6.12
N GLU A 180 6.23 -18.60 6.05
CA GLU A 180 6.53 -19.60 5.04
C GLU A 180 5.49 -19.56 3.93
N ILE A 181 5.95 -19.61 2.68
CA ILE A 181 5.03 -19.57 1.52
C ILE A 181 4.00 -20.71 1.55
N ARG A 182 4.37 -21.90 2.04
CA ARG A 182 3.46 -23.04 2.17
C ARG A 182 2.32 -22.76 3.15
N ALA A 183 2.63 -22.09 4.27
CA ALA A 183 1.63 -21.68 5.24
C ALA A 183 0.72 -20.61 4.63
N ILE A 184 1.29 -19.58 3.99
CA ILE A 184 0.50 -18.54 3.32
C ILE A 184 -0.44 -19.12 2.27
N ASN A 185 0.03 -20.01 1.39
CA ASN A 185 -0.83 -20.63 0.37
C ASN A 185 -1.99 -21.44 0.99
N ARG A 186 -1.76 -22.07 2.16
CA ARG A 186 -2.82 -22.78 2.89
C ARG A 186 -3.88 -21.80 3.42
N GLU A 187 -3.45 -20.71 4.03
CA GLU A 187 -4.38 -19.66 4.52
C GLU A 187 -5.14 -19.01 3.36
N GLU A 188 -4.47 -18.72 2.24
CA GLU A 188 -5.09 -18.13 1.04
C GLU A 188 -6.22 -19.02 0.47
N SER A 189 -6.13 -20.33 0.62
CA SER A 189 -7.18 -21.25 0.16
C SER A 189 -8.54 -21.01 0.86
N ASN A 190 -8.54 -20.40 2.06
CA ASN A 190 -9.76 -20.06 2.80
C ASN A 190 -10.44 -18.78 2.28
N LEU A 191 -9.75 -18.02 1.42
CA LEU A 191 -10.11 -16.65 1.06
C LEU A 191 -10.81 -16.52 -0.29
N ASP A 192 -11.01 -17.59 -1.07
CA ASP A 192 -11.46 -17.49 -2.48
C ASP A 192 -10.65 -16.41 -3.23
N PRO A 193 -9.37 -16.69 -3.55
CA PRO A 193 -8.46 -15.66 -4.04
C PRO A 193 -8.95 -14.93 -5.29
N GLN A 194 -9.51 -15.66 -6.25
CA GLN A 194 -9.94 -15.08 -7.52
C GLN A 194 -11.15 -14.16 -7.34
N GLY A 195 -12.24 -14.64 -6.72
CA GLY A 195 -13.43 -13.83 -6.50
C GLY A 195 -13.16 -12.61 -5.62
N THR A 196 -12.26 -12.75 -4.64
CA THR A 196 -11.84 -11.63 -3.79
C THR A 196 -11.07 -10.56 -4.56
N LEU A 197 -10.11 -10.95 -5.40
CA LEU A 197 -9.34 -9.99 -6.21
C LEU A 197 -10.22 -9.28 -7.22
N GLU A 198 -11.11 -10.01 -7.89
CA GLU A 198 -12.08 -9.45 -8.83
C GLU A 198 -13.00 -8.43 -8.15
N SER A 199 -13.53 -8.77 -6.97
CA SER A 199 -14.36 -7.85 -6.19
C SER A 199 -13.60 -6.58 -5.78
N LEU A 200 -12.33 -6.69 -5.38
CA LEU A 200 -11.51 -5.53 -5.03
C LEU A 200 -11.26 -4.64 -6.25
N LEU A 201 -10.89 -5.25 -7.39
CA LEU A 201 -10.58 -4.55 -8.63
C LEU A 201 -11.81 -3.79 -9.19
N ASN A 202 -12.98 -4.42 -9.16
CA ASN A 202 -14.24 -3.82 -9.61
C ASN A 202 -14.72 -2.69 -8.70
N GLY A 203 -14.35 -2.72 -7.42
CA GLY A 203 -14.64 -1.66 -6.46
C GLY A 203 -13.67 -0.48 -6.50
N ILE A 204 -12.63 -0.50 -7.34
CA ILE A 204 -11.69 0.62 -7.44
C ILE A 204 -12.38 1.80 -8.12
N GLU A 205 -12.44 2.92 -7.41
CA GLU A 205 -13.06 4.16 -7.87
C GLU A 205 -12.01 5.27 -7.98
N LYS A 206 -12.17 6.13 -8.99
CA LYS A 206 -11.36 7.36 -9.11
C LYS A 206 -11.91 8.39 -8.14
N VAL A 207 -11.03 8.96 -7.32
CA VAL A 207 -11.39 10.05 -6.40
C VAL A 207 -11.42 11.34 -7.19
N ASN A 208 -12.59 12.00 -7.21
CA ASN A 208 -12.72 13.32 -7.80
C ASN A 208 -12.01 14.36 -6.91
N PRO A 209 -11.31 15.35 -7.50
CA PRO A 209 -10.75 16.49 -6.78
C PRO A 209 -11.82 17.25 -5.99
#